data_AF-A0A1E4IB26-F1
#
_entry.id   AF-A0A1E4IB26-F1
#
_cell.length_a   1.000
_cell.length_b   1.000
_cell.length_c   1.000
_cell.angle_alpha   90.00
_cell.angle_beta   90.00
_cell.angle_gamma   90.00
#
_symmetry.space_group_name_H-M   'P 1'
#
loop_
_entity.id
_entity.type
_entity.pdbx_description
1 polymer ?
#
loop_
_entity_poly.entity_id
_entity_poly.type
_entity_poly.pdbx_seq_one_letter_code
_entity_poly.pdbx_strand_id
1 'polypeptide(L)'
;MASADEDEAGYLALERKETRLREGQIGELTAHARRLNKAKTGPAPRITENTLIRVAIDLLLSRVDELQGTTEADLRRSVGL
;
A
#
# COMPACT_ATOMS: atom_id res chain seq x y z
N MET A 1 4.36 27.85 12.04
CA MET A 1 3.60 27.80 10.79
C MET A 1 4.21 26.67 9.97
N ALA A 2 3.84 25.42 10.26
CA ALA A 2 4.35 24.25 9.54
C ALA A 2 3.58 24.19 8.21
N SER A 3 4.29 24.47 7.13
CA SER A 3 3.70 24.65 5.80
C SER A 3 3.32 23.29 5.20
N ALA A 4 2.22 23.31 4.46
CA ALA A 4 1.59 22.18 3.79
C ALA A 4 2.41 21.64 2.59
N ASP A 5 3.74 21.80 2.61
CA ASP A 5 4.60 21.62 1.43
C ASP A 5 5.21 20.21 1.31
N GLU A 6 5.18 19.38 2.36
CA GLU A 6 5.81 18.04 2.30
C GLU A 6 5.03 17.04 1.43
N ASP A 7 3.73 17.28 1.19
CA ASP A 7 2.87 16.33 0.48
C ASP A 7 2.79 16.55 -1.04
N GLU A 8 3.08 17.76 -1.54
CA GLU A 8 2.92 18.07 -2.97
C GLU A 8 4.10 17.53 -3.82
N ALA A 9 5.27 17.33 -3.20
CA ALA A 9 6.43 16.65 -3.80
C ALA A 9 6.47 15.13 -3.50
N GLY A 10 5.54 14.61 -2.68
CA GLY A 10 5.67 13.29 -2.05
C GLY A 10 5.72 12.11 -3.02
N TYR A 11 5.05 12.19 -4.18
CA TYR A 11 5.11 11.11 -5.18
C TYR A 11 6.34 11.18 -6.10
N LEU A 12 6.93 12.38 -6.28
CA LEU A 12 8.14 12.56 -7.09
C LEU A 12 9.37 11.96 -6.43
N ALA A 13 9.34 11.78 -5.11
CA ALA A 13 10.36 11.09 -4.33
C ALA A 13 10.25 9.56 -4.37
N LEU A 14 9.20 8.99 -4.99
CA LEU A 14 8.96 7.56 -5.04
C LEU A 14 9.46 6.94 -6.35
N GLU A 15 10.10 5.80 -6.26
CA GLU A 15 10.50 5.03 -7.44
C GLU A 15 9.30 4.29 -8.07
N ARG A 16 9.21 4.34 -9.41
CA ARG A 16 8.18 3.62 -10.15
C ARG A 16 8.55 2.14 -10.27
N LYS A 17 7.67 1.29 -9.74
CA LYS A 17 7.70 -0.17 -9.98
C LYS A 17 6.42 -0.61 -10.68
N GLU A 18 6.56 -1.41 -11.73
CA GLU A 18 5.44 -2.11 -12.33
C GLU A 18 5.28 -3.49 -11.70
N THR A 19 4.06 -3.78 -11.23
CA THR A 19 3.71 -5.01 -10.52
C THR A 19 2.43 -5.60 -11.10
N ARG A 20 2.42 -6.91 -11.33
CA ARG A 20 1.20 -7.64 -11.70
C ARG A 20 0.43 -7.99 -10.44
N LEU A 21 -0.85 -7.61 -10.39
CA LEU A 21 -1.77 -7.95 -9.31
C LEU A 21 -2.75 -9.04 -9.78
N ARG A 22 -3.20 -9.88 -8.86
CA ARG A 22 -4.26 -10.87 -9.12
C ARG A 22 -5.56 -10.16 -9.48
N GLU A 23 -6.43 -10.90 -10.15
CA GLU A 23 -7.76 -10.44 -10.50
C GLU A 23 -8.51 -9.91 -9.26
N GLY A 24 -9.25 -8.81 -9.42
CA GLY A 24 -10.00 -8.17 -8.34
C GLY A 24 -9.18 -7.28 -7.40
N GLN A 25 -7.88 -7.53 -7.21
CA GLN A 25 -7.08 -6.76 -6.23
C GLN A 25 -7.06 -5.26 -6.49
N ILE A 26 -6.98 -4.84 -7.76
CA ILE A 26 -7.05 -3.41 -8.12
C ILE A 26 -8.39 -2.83 -7.67
N GLY A 27 -9.50 -3.49 -8.01
CA GLY A 27 -10.84 -3.03 -7.66
C GLY A 27 -11.08 -2.98 -6.15
N GLU A 28 -10.58 -3.97 -5.41
CA GLU A 28 -10.60 -3.98 -3.94
C GLU A 28 -9.81 -2.79 -3.39
N LEU A 29 -8.55 -2.61 -3.80
CA LEU A 29 -7.73 -1.47 -3.38
C LEU A 29 -8.41 -0.13 -3.69
N THR A 30 -8.99 0.04 -4.88
CA THR A 30 -9.77 1.22 -5.26
C THR A 30 -10.94 1.44 -4.29
N ALA A 31 -11.72 0.41 -4.00
CA ALA A 31 -12.88 0.50 -3.12
C ALA A 31 -12.48 0.85 -1.68
N HIS A 32 -11.43 0.22 -1.16
CA HIS A 32 -10.88 0.51 0.16
C HIS A 32 -10.33 1.95 0.25
N ALA A 33 -9.56 2.39 -0.74
CA ALA A 33 -9.04 3.76 -0.80
C ALA A 33 -10.18 4.79 -0.83
N ARG A 34 -11.26 4.56 -1.58
CA ARG A 34 -12.44 5.43 -1.59
C ARG A 34 -13.11 5.51 -0.21
N ARG A 35 -13.30 4.37 0.46
CA ARG A 35 -13.89 4.35 1.81
C ARG A 35 -13.03 5.11 2.82
N LEU A 36 -11.72 4.92 2.79
CA LEU A 36 -10.78 5.62 3.68
C LEU A 36 -10.78 7.13 3.43
N ASN A 37 -10.77 7.57 2.16
CA ASN A 37 -10.86 9.00 1.86
C ASN A 37 -12.18 9.62 2.32
N LYS A 38 -13.31 8.90 2.20
CA LYS A 38 -14.62 9.37 2.68
C LYS A 38 -14.68 9.48 4.20
N ALA A 39 -13.95 8.63 4.92
CA ALA A 39 -13.92 8.62 6.38
C ALA A 39 -13.05 9.73 7.00
N LYS A 40 -12.27 10.46 6.20
CA LYS A 40 -11.41 11.55 6.70
C LYS A 40 -12.25 12.70 7.25
N THR A 41 -11.86 13.19 8.41
CA THR A 41 -12.40 14.42 9.01
C THR A 41 -11.34 15.52 8.92
N GLY A 42 -11.43 16.34 7.87
CA GLY A 42 -10.52 17.48 7.64
C GLY A 42 -9.57 17.32 6.45
N PRO A 43 -8.77 18.36 6.16
CA PRO A 43 -7.83 18.35 5.06
C PRO A 43 -6.71 17.33 5.32
N ALA A 44 -6.61 16.30 4.46
CA ALA A 44 -5.56 15.29 4.54
C ALA A 44 -5.21 14.69 3.16
N PRO A 45 -3.94 14.33 2.89
CA PRO A 45 -3.46 13.88 1.58
C PRO A 45 -4.22 12.68 1.04
N ARG A 46 -4.57 12.68 -0.26
CA ARG A 46 -5.39 11.62 -0.87
C ARG A 46 -4.74 10.24 -0.74
N ILE A 47 -5.53 9.25 -0.29
CA ILE A 47 -5.11 7.83 -0.27
C ILE A 47 -5.44 7.22 -1.64
N THR A 48 -4.47 6.54 -2.26
CA THR A 48 -4.61 5.88 -3.58
C THR A 48 -4.33 4.38 -3.45
N GLU A 49 -4.50 3.60 -4.53
CA GLU A 49 -4.04 2.20 -4.54
C GLU A 49 -2.54 2.11 -4.22
N ASN A 50 -1.72 3.02 -4.78
CA ASN A 50 -0.28 3.07 -4.53
C ASN A 50 0.05 3.37 -3.06
N THR A 51 -0.77 4.15 -2.35
CA THR A 51 -0.61 4.34 -0.90
C THR A 51 -0.83 3.01 -0.16
N LEU A 52 -1.89 2.28 -0.50
CA LEU A 52 -2.19 0.99 0.13
C LEU A 52 -1.16 -0.10 -0.20
N ILE A 53 -0.65 -0.13 -1.45
CA ILE A 53 0.41 -1.04 -1.86
C ILE A 53 1.70 -0.78 -1.08
N ARG A 54 2.09 0.48 -0.89
CA ARG A 54 3.26 0.83 -0.07
C ARG A 54 3.10 0.37 1.38
N VAL A 55 1.94 0.61 2.00
CA VAL A 55 1.64 0.12 3.35
C VAL A 55 1.70 -1.42 3.42
N ALA A 56 1.18 -2.13 2.40
CA ALA A 56 1.25 -3.58 2.35
C ALA A 56 2.70 -4.09 2.21
N ILE A 57 3.56 -3.37 1.47
CA ILE A 57 4.99 -3.66 1.36
C ILE A 57 5.68 -3.45 2.70
N ASP A 58 5.44 -2.33 3.38
CA ASP A 58 6.03 -2.06 4.70
C ASP A 58 5.63 -3.14 5.72
N LEU A 59 4.35 -3.54 5.70
CA LEU A 59 3.85 -4.64 6.52
C LEU A 59 4.57 -5.96 6.20
N LEU A 60 4.75 -6.30 4.92
CA LEU A 60 5.48 -7.49 4.51
C LEU A 60 6.95 -7.43 4.97
N LEU A 61 7.62 -6.29 4.79
CA LEU A 61 9.02 -6.10 5.17
C LEU A 61 9.23 -6.20 6.69
N SER A 62 8.26 -5.72 7.49
CA SER A 62 8.32 -5.89 8.95
C SER A 62 8.24 -7.35 9.42
N ARG A 63 7.82 -8.26 8.54
CA ARG A 63 7.67 -9.70 8.82
C ARG A 63 8.53 -10.55 7.87
N VAL A 64 9.53 -9.95 7.23
CA VAL A 64 10.31 -10.62 6.17
C VAL A 64 11.03 -11.87 6.68
N ASP A 65 11.47 -11.86 7.93
CA ASP A 65 12.15 -13.01 8.56
C ASP A 65 11.21 -14.20 8.82
N GLU A 66 9.89 -13.98 8.77
CA GLU A 66 8.87 -15.03 8.87
C GLU A 66 8.61 -15.72 7.50
N LEU A 67 9.16 -15.19 6.40
CA LEU A 67 8.94 -15.74 5.07
C LEU A 67 9.70 -17.06 4.88
N GLN A 68 8.97 -18.11 4.53
CA GLN A 68 9.52 -19.46 4.34
C GLN A 68 8.89 -20.15 3.12
N GLY A 69 9.70 -20.89 2.37
CA GLY A 69 9.28 -21.68 1.20
C GLY A 69 9.81 -21.13 -0.13
N THR A 70 9.34 -21.70 -1.24
CA THR A 70 9.86 -21.42 -2.60
C THR A 70 8.79 -20.98 -3.59
N THR A 71 7.52 -21.08 -3.23
CA THR A 71 6.39 -20.63 -4.06
C THR A 71 5.64 -19.47 -3.39
N GLU A 72 4.93 -18.67 -4.19
CA GLU A 72 4.05 -17.62 -3.64
C GLU A 72 3.05 -18.18 -2.62
N ALA A 73 2.53 -19.39 -2.84
CA ALA A 73 1.61 -20.04 -1.93
C ALA A 73 2.27 -20.38 -0.58
N ASP A 74 3.54 -20.80 -0.57
CA ASP A 74 4.27 -21.06 0.68
C ASP A 74 4.51 -19.77 1.46
N LEU A 75 4.99 -18.73 0.76
CA LEU A 75 5.27 -17.42 1.34
C LEU A 75 4.01 -16.80 1.96
N ARG A 76 2.86 -16.93 1.29
CA ARG A 76 1.56 -16.50 1.85
C ARG A 76 1.24 -17.24 3.14
N ARG A 77 1.33 -18.58 3.11
CA ARG A 77 1.02 -19.40 4.30
C ARG A 77 1.94 -19.09 5.47
N SER A 78 3.22 -18.78 5.24
CA SER A 78 4.18 -18.51 6.32
C SER A 78 3.87 -17.22 7.10
N VAL A 79 3.19 -16.25 6.49
CA VAL A 79 2.73 -15.01 7.17
C VAL A 79 1.23 -15.00 7.51
N GLY A 80 0.55 -16.13 7.31
CA GLY A 80 -0.87 -16.32 7.65
C GLY A 80 -1.88 -15.82 6.61
N LEU A 81 -1.49 -15.82 5.32
CA LEU A 81 -2.32 -15.44 4.16
C LEU A 81 -2.75 -16.63 3.29
#